data_AF-A0A522LYG4-F1
#
_entry.id   AF-A0A522LYG4-F1
#
_cell.length_a   1.000
_cell.length_b   1.000
_cell.length_c   1.000
_cell.angle_alpha   90.00
_cell.angle_beta   90.00
_cell.angle_gamma   90.00
#
_symmetry.space_group_name_H-M   'P 1'
#
loop_
_entity.id
_entity.type
_entity.pdbx_description
1 polymer ?
#
loop_
_entity_poly.entity_id
_entity_poly.type
_entity_poly.pdbx_seq_one_letter_code
_entity_poly.pdbx_strand_id
1 'polypeptide(L)'
;MKLFPTATAGHFWRVRSILVVALFTLIGLTSPAHAWTLDDVAQLARQRAQTPYQEAPALPHELAALSYDELRDIRFKEDKSLWRTDSLPFEVRFFPVGRQFDSVRIHEVSASGNKLLPYDASDFNFGKNRLHPSSWGDVGYAGFRVYTALNSPNRMDELIVFQGASYFRALGAGQRYGLSARGLAVNTTGAQKEEFPRFTDFWLVKPAPGASESTIFALLDSPHMTGAYRFDIRPGEQTVTQVHARIFMRAGVKTPVETLGLAPLTSMFLFGSNQPRASDFRP
;
A
#
# COMPACT_ATOMS: atom_id res chain seq x y z
N MET A 1 13.43 42.96 -95.18
CA MET A 1 14.27 42.21 -96.15
C MET A 1 14.96 41.08 -95.37
N LYS A 2 14.55 39.82 -95.64
CA LYS A 2 15.22 38.51 -95.40
C LYS A 2 15.76 38.22 -93.97
N LEU A 3 15.10 37.34 -93.19
CA LEU A 3 15.21 35.85 -93.13
C LEU A 3 16.19 35.37 -92.04
N PHE A 4 15.68 34.51 -91.14
CA PHE A 4 16.38 33.69 -90.12
C PHE A 4 17.47 32.79 -90.72
N PRO A 5 18.44 32.28 -89.92
CA PRO A 5 18.33 30.92 -89.32
C PRO A 5 18.91 30.81 -87.87
N THR A 6 18.26 30.18 -86.88
CA THR A 6 18.20 28.75 -86.48
C THR A 6 19.49 28.07 -85.99
N ALA A 7 19.45 27.66 -84.70
CA ALA A 7 19.92 26.41 -84.05
C ALA A 7 21.46 26.14 -84.01
N THR A 8 22.09 25.47 -83.02
CA THR A 8 21.69 24.41 -82.08
C THR A 8 22.85 24.12 -81.09
N ALA A 9 22.52 23.49 -79.95
CA ALA A 9 23.36 22.62 -79.08
C ALA A 9 24.55 23.25 -78.32
N GLY A 10 24.87 22.87 -77.07
CA GLY A 10 24.43 21.78 -76.22
C GLY A 10 24.97 21.98 -74.79
N HIS A 11 24.28 21.38 -73.83
CA HIS A 11 24.51 21.48 -72.38
C HIS A 11 25.75 20.73 -71.91
N PHE A 12 26.51 21.32 -70.98
CA PHE A 12 27.13 20.63 -69.83
C PHE A 12 27.36 21.66 -68.70
N TRP A 13 26.47 21.70 -67.70
CA TRP A 13 26.64 22.48 -66.47
C TRP A 13 27.04 21.54 -65.32
N ARG A 14 28.17 21.84 -64.68
CA ARG A 14 28.65 21.16 -63.47
C ARG A 14 27.78 21.57 -62.28
N VAL A 15 27.07 20.63 -61.68
CA VAL A 15 26.33 20.82 -60.43
C VAL A 15 27.32 20.84 -59.27
N ARG A 16 27.37 21.95 -58.52
CA ARG A 16 28.06 22.04 -57.22
C ARG A 16 27.15 21.48 -56.14
N SER A 17 27.57 20.37 -55.53
CA SER A 17 26.91 19.77 -54.37
C SER A 17 27.10 20.66 -53.13
N ILE A 18 26.00 21.13 -52.55
CA ILE A 18 25.97 21.75 -51.22
C ILE A 18 25.59 20.66 -50.23
N LEU A 19 26.49 20.35 -49.30
CA LEU A 19 26.26 19.43 -48.20
C LEU A 19 25.43 20.15 -47.12
N VAL A 20 24.15 19.83 -47.00
CA VAL A 20 23.31 20.24 -45.86
C VAL A 20 23.33 19.11 -44.84
N VAL A 21 24.01 19.33 -43.71
CA VAL A 21 23.98 18.42 -42.56
C VAL A 21 22.65 18.64 -41.83
N ALA A 22 21.71 17.72 -42.03
CA ALA A 22 20.46 17.67 -41.25
C ALA A 22 20.76 17.04 -39.88
N LEU A 23 20.84 17.88 -38.85
CA LEU A 23 20.93 17.45 -37.46
C LEU A 23 19.53 17.04 -36.98
N PHE A 24 19.20 15.75 -37.10
CA PHE A 24 18.00 15.19 -36.47
C PHE A 24 18.22 15.08 -34.96
N THR A 25 17.78 16.08 -34.20
CA THR A 25 17.57 15.95 -32.77
C THR A 25 16.46 14.93 -32.51
N LEU A 26 16.83 13.72 -32.09
CA LEU A 26 15.93 12.79 -31.42
C LEU A 26 15.47 13.45 -30.12
N ILE A 27 14.29 14.08 -30.14
CA ILE A 27 13.56 14.36 -28.91
C ILE A 27 12.97 13.02 -28.49
N GLY A 28 13.67 12.33 -27.60
CA GLY A 28 13.11 11.18 -26.92
C GLY A 28 11.83 11.62 -26.23
N LEU A 29 10.69 11.05 -26.64
CA LEU A 29 9.45 11.10 -25.87
C LEU A 29 9.68 10.31 -24.58
N THR A 30 10.37 10.91 -23.61
CA THR A 30 10.31 10.45 -22.23
C THR A 30 8.91 10.79 -21.75
N SER A 31 7.97 9.86 -21.90
CA SER A 31 6.70 9.95 -21.18
C SER A 31 7.03 10.25 -19.71
N PRO A 32 6.51 11.33 -19.11
CA PRO A 32 6.74 11.56 -17.70
C PRO A 32 6.24 10.31 -16.98
N ALA A 33 7.11 9.68 -16.20
CA ALA A 33 6.71 8.55 -15.37
C ALA A 33 5.51 9.02 -14.55
N HIS A 34 4.34 8.41 -14.77
CA HIS A 34 3.12 8.79 -14.07
C HIS A 34 3.34 8.52 -12.58
N ALA A 35 3.37 9.57 -11.77
CA ALA A 35 3.48 9.41 -10.32
C ALA A 35 2.22 8.72 -9.82
N TRP A 36 2.36 7.66 -9.02
CA TRP A 36 1.19 6.99 -8.43
C TRP A 36 0.52 7.90 -7.41
N THR A 37 -0.79 8.08 -7.52
CA THR A 37 -1.57 9.04 -6.74
C THR A 37 -2.82 8.41 -6.12
N LEU A 38 -3.55 9.22 -5.34
CA LEU A 38 -4.86 8.84 -4.83
C LEU A 38 -5.88 8.63 -5.97
N ASP A 39 -5.72 9.32 -7.12
CA ASP A 39 -6.63 9.19 -8.26
C ASP A 39 -6.52 7.80 -8.90
N ASP A 40 -5.31 7.25 -9.01
CA ASP A 40 -5.09 5.89 -9.53
C ASP A 40 -5.82 4.84 -8.67
N VAL A 41 -5.69 4.96 -7.35
CA VAL A 41 -6.38 4.05 -6.42
C VAL A 41 -7.89 4.30 -6.40
N ALA A 42 -8.32 5.55 -6.56
CA ALA A 42 -9.75 5.89 -6.66
C ALA A 42 -10.38 5.33 -7.93
N GLN A 43 -9.65 5.24 -9.04
CA GLN A 43 -10.09 4.56 -10.25
C GLN A 43 -10.31 3.07 -9.99
N LEU A 44 -9.36 2.40 -9.31
CA LEU A 44 -9.51 0.99 -8.92
C LEU A 44 -10.73 0.78 -8.00
N ALA A 45 -10.88 1.62 -6.98
CA ALA A 45 -12.02 1.57 -6.06
C ALA A 45 -13.35 1.77 -6.79
N ARG A 46 -13.44 2.77 -7.68
CA ARG A 46 -14.64 3.03 -8.49
C ARG A 46 -14.98 1.84 -9.39
N GLN A 47 -13.99 1.23 -10.03
CA GLN A 47 -14.19 0.04 -10.86
C GLN A 47 -14.72 -1.13 -10.02
N ARG A 48 -14.09 -1.42 -8.87
CA ARG A 48 -14.55 -2.48 -7.95
C ARG A 48 -15.95 -2.21 -7.40
N ALA A 49 -16.35 -0.96 -7.20
CA ALA A 49 -17.71 -0.62 -6.76
C ALA A 49 -18.78 -1.00 -7.79
N GLN A 50 -18.42 -1.23 -9.06
CA GLN A 50 -19.35 -1.66 -10.11
C GLN A 50 -19.49 -3.19 -10.22
N THR A 51 -18.72 -3.97 -9.46
CA THR A 51 -18.79 -5.43 -9.46
C THR A 51 -19.30 -5.97 -8.14
N PRO A 52 -19.87 -7.19 -8.09
CA PRO A 52 -20.18 -7.85 -6.82
C PRO A 52 -18.94 -7.97 -5.93
N TYR A 53 -19.14 -7.90 -4.61
CA TYR A 53 -18.08 -8.13 -3.64
C TYR A 53 -17.54 -9.56 -3.75
N GLN A 54 -16.23 -9.72 -3.61
CA GLN A 54 -15.55 -11.01 -3.57
C GLN A 54 -14.82 -11.16 -2.23
N GLU A 55 -15.02 -12.30 -1.58
CA GLU A 55 -14.28 -12.64 -0.36
C GLU A 55 -12.79 -12.85 -0.66
N ALA A 56 -11.96 -12.76 0.38
CA ALA A 56 -10.55 -13.07 0.25
C ALA A 56 -10.35 -14.53 -0.20
N PRO A 57 -9.34 -14.82 -1.04
CA PRO A 57 -9.03 -16.20 -1.43
C PRO A 57 -8.75 -17.08 -0.20
N ALA A 58 -9.17 -18.34 -0.27
CA ALA A 58 -8.88 -19.31 0.78
C ALA A 58 -7.35 -19.52 0.92
N LEU A 59 -6.90 -19.62 2.16
CA LEU A 59 -5.50 -19.92 2.47
C LEU A 59 -5.16 -21.39 2.18
N PRO A 60 -3.90 -21.70 1.81
CA PRO A 60 -3.40 -23.07 1.85
C PRO A 60 -3.69 -23.73 3.20
N HIS A 61 -4.03 -25.02 3.17
CA HIS A 61 -4.45 -25.77 4.37
C HIS A 61 -3.44 -25.67 5.52
N GLU A 62 -2.14 -25.74 5.23
CA GLU A 62 -1.09 -25.60 6.24
C GLU A 62 -1.17 -24.26 7.00
N LEU A 63 -1.42 -23.15 6.30
CA LEU A 63 -1.54 -21.82 6.91
C LEU A 63 -2.87 -21.63 7.64
N ALA A 64 -3.95 -22.21 7.11
CA ALA A 64 -5.27 -22.18 7.72
C ALA A 64 -5.32 -22.99 9.04
N ALA A 65 -4.51 -24.05 9.14
CA ALA A 65 -4.47 -24.94 10.29
C ALA A 65 -3.58 -24.44 11.45
N LEU A 66 -2.77 -23.39 11.25
CA LEU A 66 -1.89 -22.87 12.29
C LEU A 66 -2.67 -22.43 13.54
N SER A 67 -2.25 -22.93 14.70
CA SER A 67 -2.65 -22.38 15.98
C SER A 67 -2.08 -20.97 16.19
N TYR A 68 -2.57 -20.30 17.24
CA TYR A 68 -2.06 -18.97 17.59
C TYR A 68 -0.56 -19.02 17.90
N ASP A 69 -0.11 -20.02 18.65
CA ASP A 69 1.30 -20.14 19.05
C ASP A 69 2.19 -20.49 17.87
N GLU A 70 1.74 -21.35 16.96
CA GLU A 70 2.47 -21.71 15.74
C GLU A 70 2.64 -20.51 14.80
N LEU A 71 1.56 -19.75 14.52
CA LEU A 71 1.67 -18.51 13.74
C LEU A 71 2.55 -17.48 14.45
N ARG A 72 2.40 -17.37 15.78
CA ARG A 72 3.26 -16.52 16.59
C ARG A 72 4.71 -17.01 16.60
N ASP A 73 5.07 -18.24 16.26
CA ASP A 73 6.48 -18.62 16.20
C ASP A 73 7.15 -18.16 14.88
N ILE A 74 6.34 -17.83 13.86
CA ILE A 74 6.82 -17.32 12.58
C ILE A 74 7.24 -15.85 12.71
N ARG A 75 8.46 -15.53 12.24
CA ARG A 75 9.08 -14.20 12.37
C ARG A 75 9.65 -13.73 11.05
N PHE A 76 9.37 -12.49 10.69
CA PHE A 76 10.03 -11.82 9.58
C PHE A 76 11.51 -11.57 9.93
N LYS A 77 12.41 -11.81 8.98
CA LYS A 77 13.86 -11.60 9.14
C LYS A 77 14.19 -10.12 8.98
N GLU A 78 14.81 -9.51 9.98
CA GLU A 78 15.10 -8.08 9.97
C GLU A 78 16.00 -7.64 8.81
N ASP A 79 16.98 -8.46 8.41
CA ASP A 79 17.87 -8.20 7.28
C ASP A 79 17.14 -8.17 5.93
N LYS A 80 15.90 -8.68 5.87
CA LYS A 80 15.02 -8.68 4.70
C LYS A 80 14.05 -7.50 4.65
N SER A 81 14.15 -6.57 5.60
CA SER A 81 13.27 -5.39 5.62
C SER A 81 13.36 -4.62 4.31
N LEU A 82 12.22 -4.28 3.73
CA LEU A 82 12.16 -3.46 2.51
C LEU A 82 12.87 -2.14 2.79
N TRP A 83 13.69 -1.69 1.83
CA TRP A 83 14.50 -0.46 1.85
C TRP A 83 15.71 -0.43 2.78
N ARG A 84 15.95 -1.49 3.57
CA ARG A 84 17.10 -1.57 4.46
C ARG A 84 18.44 -1.48 3.73
N THR A 85 18.59 -2.21 2.62
CA THR A 85 19.83 -2.22 1.81
C THR A 85 20.15 -0.85 1.22
N ASP A 86 19.13 -0.01 1.04
CA ASP A 86 19.24 1.32 0.48
C ASP A 86 19.54 2.38 1.55
N SER A 87 19.63 1.97 2.83
CA SER A 87 19.88 2.85 3.98
C SER A 87 18.89 4.03 4.07
N LEU A 88 17.62 3.75 3.79
CA LEU A 88 16.56 4.76 3.80
C LEU A 88 16.00 5.01 5.22
N PRO A 89 15.39 6.19 5.47
CA PRO A 89 14.89 6.56 6.80
C PRO A 89 13.68 5.74 7.28
N PHE A 90 13.08 4.97 6.38
CA PHE A 90 11.98 4.06 6.69
C PHE A 90 12.30 2.66 6.19
N GLU A 91 11.93 1.66 6.98
CA GLU A 91 11.96 0.25 6.61
C GLU A 91 10.55 -0.34 6.72
N VAL A 92 10.27 -1.41 5.98
CA VAL A 92 8.99 -2.14 6.10
C VAL A 92 9.24 -3.61 6.36
N ARG A 93 8.47 -4.18 7.30
CA ARG A 93 8.46 -5.62 7.61
C ARG A 93 7.05 -6.16 7.48
N PHE A 94 6.94 -7.36 6.93
CA PHE A 94 5.66 -7.98 6.61
C PHE A 94 5.24 -9.00 7.66
N PHE A 95 3.93 -9.21 7.80
CA PHE A 95 3.40 -10.26 8.66
C PHE A 95 3.21 -11.58 7.92
N PRO A 96 3.49 -12.71 8.56
CA PRO A 96 3.14 -14.02 8.03
C PRO A 96 1.61 -14.17 7.95
N VAL A 97 1.15 -14.95 6.98
CA VAL A 97 -0.27 -15.22 6.75
C VAL A 97 -0.74 -16.40 7.61
N GLY A 98 -1.94 -16.31 8.15
CA GLY A 98 -2.61 -17.36 8.92
C GLY A 98 -4.10 -17.04 9.06
N ARG A 99 -4.87 -17.93 9.70
CA ARG A 99 -6.35 -17.85 9.78
C ARG A 99 -6.93 -16.58 10.43
N GLN A 100 -6.12 -15.78 11.11
CA GLN A 100 -6.55 -14.64 11.90
C GLN A 100 -6.91 -13.43 11.03
N PHE A 101 -6.23 -13.26 9.88
CA PHE A 101 -6.39 -12.08 9.02
C PHE A 101 -6.32 -12.49 7.55
N ASP A 102 -7.21 -11.91 6.75
CA ASP A 102 -7.13 -12.01 5.29
C ASP A 102 -5.81 -11.42 4.78
N SER A 103 -5.30 -12.00 3.70
CA SER A 103 -4.09 -11.48 3.07
C SER A 103 -4.37 -10.20 2.28
N VAL A 104 -3.31 -9.40 2.17
CA VAL A 104 -3.24 -8.17 1.39
C VAL A 104 -2.12 -8.27 0.37
N ARG A 105 -2.29 -7.56 -0.75
CA ARG A 105 -1.26 -7.41 -1.79
C ARG A 105 -0.43 -6.18 -1.47
N ILE A 106 0.89 -6.30 -1.60
CA ILE A 106 1.81 -5.19 -1.34
C ILE A 106 2.48 -4.82 -2.65
N HIS A 107 2.50 -3.53 -2.95
CA HIS A 107 3.21 -2.95 -4.07
C HIS A 107 4.24 -1.95 -3.57
N GLU A 108 5.38 -1.87 -4.24
CA GLU A 108 6.32 -0.77 -4.13
C GLU A 108 6.08 0.20 -5.29
N VAL A 109 5.98 1.48 -4.98
CA VAL A 109 5.98 2.57 -5.97
C VAL A 109 7.32 3.28 -5.88
N SER A 110 8.04 3.35 -6.99
CA SER A 110 9.30 4.09 -7.09
C SER A 110 9.43 4.78 -8.45
N ALA A 111 10.60 5.38 -8.72
CA ALA A 111 10.90 5.97 -10.02
C ALA A 111 10.83 4.96 -11.18
N SER A 112 10.97 3.65 -10.92
CA SER A 112 10.80 2.59 -11.92
C SER A 112 9.34 2.20 -12.18
N GLY A 113 8.41 2.76 -11.41
CA GLY A 113 6.97 2.52 -11.52
C GLY A 113 6.39 1.75 -10.33
N ASN A 114 5.25 1.12 -10.56
CA ASN A 114 4.49 0.33 -9.59
C ASN A 114 4.80 -1.16 -9.76
N LYS A 115 5.36 -1.80 -8.73
CA LYS A 115 5.77 -3.21 -8.75
C LYS A 115 5.09 -3.96 -7.62
N LEU A 116 4.44 -5.08 -7.95
CA LEU A 116 3.96 -6.04 -6.94
C LEU A 116 5.15 -6.69 -6.22
N LEU A 117 5.08 -6.75 -4.90
CA LEU A 117 5.97 -7.52 -4.03
C LEU A 117 5.28 -8.86 -3.71
N PRO A 118 5.62 -9.96 -4.41
CA PRO A 118 5.03 -11.26 -4.13
C PRO A 118 5.49 -11.79 -2.77
N TYR A 119 4.68 -12.64 -2.15
CA TYR A 119 5.09 -13.34 -0.94
C TYR A 119 6.37 -14.16 -1.18
N ASP A 120 7.37 -13.95 -0.33
CA ASP A 120 8.59 -14.75 -0.29
C ASP A 120 8.74 -15.42 1.08
N ALA A 121 8.61 -16.75 1.10
CA ALA A 121 8.78 -17.53 2.32
C ALA A 121 10.19 -17.43 2.91
N SER A 122 11.20 -17.14 2.09
CA SER A 122 12.59 -17.01 2.53
C SER A 122 12.82 -15.76 3.39
N ASP A 123 11.88 -14.80 3.39
CA ASP A 123 11.89 -13.64 4.28
C ASP A 123 11.52 -14.00 5.73
N PHE A 124 11.05 -15.21 5.97
CA PHE A 124 10.56 -15.64 7.28
C PHE A 124 11.45 -16.73 7.90
N ASN A 125 11.56 -16.69 9.22
CA ASN A 125 11.96 -17.81 10.05
C ASN A 125 10.67 -18.48 10.57
N PHE A 126 10.49 -19.75 10.25
CA PHE A 126 9.30 -20.53 10.64
C PHE A 126 9.39 -21.14 12.05
N GLY A 127 10.49 -20.89 12.78
CA GLY A 127 10.66 -21.39 14.14
C GLY A 127 10.63 -22.91 14.19
N LYS A 128 9.79 -23.47 15.06
CA LYS A 128 9.62 -24.92 15.25
C LYS A 128 8.61 -25.56 14.29
N ASN A 129 7.93 -24.75 13.47
CA ASN A 129 6.89 -25.24 12.57
C ASN A 129 7.49 -26.14 11.48
N ARG A 130 6.78 -27.22 11.14
CA ARG A 130 7.13 -28.11 10.02
C ARG A 130 6.20 -27.83 8.85
N LEU A 131 6.55 -26.82 8.06
CA LEU A 131 5.75 -26.29 6.97
C LEU A 131 6.43 -26.51 5.62
N HIS A 132 5.66 -26.45 4.53
CA HIS A 132 6.17 -26.59 3.16
C HIS A 132 5.87 -25.35 2.31
N PRO A 133 6.56 -24.22 2.54
CA PRO A 133 6.20 -22.94 1.92
C PRO A 133 6.26 -22.91 0.40
N SER A 134 7.09 -23.77 -0.20
CA SER A 134 7.21 -23.89 -1.66
C SER A 134 5.91 -24.34 -2.33
N SER A 135 4.96 -24.93 -1.59
CA SER A 135 3.65 -25.37 -2.11
C SER A 135 2.57 -24.29 -2.10
N TRP A 136 2.80 -23.17 -1.42
CA TRP A 136 1.76 -22.18 -1.15
C TRP A 136 1.55 -21.19 -2.31
N GLY A 137 2.56 -21.01 -3.16
CA GLY A 137 2.58 -19.93 -4.14
C GLY A 137 2.59 -18.55 -3.48
N ASP A 138 2.03 -17.55 -4.16
CA ASP A 138 1.95 -16.19 -3.65
C ASP A 138 0.67 -15.99 -2.81
N VAL A 139 0.80 -16.19 -1.49
CA VAL A 139 -0.30 -16.03 -0.53
C VAL A 139 -0.53 -14.59 -0.08
N GLY A 140 0.28 -13.63 -0.56
CA GLY A 140 0.32 -12.26 -0.04
C GLY A 140 0.83 -12.20 1.40
N TYR A 141 0.49 -11.12 2.12
CA TYR A 141 0.91 -10.90 3.50
C TYR A 141 -0.27 -10.59 4.40
N ALA A 142 -0.21 -10.85 5.71
CA ALA A 142 -1.30 -10.50 6.63
C ALA A 142 -1.35 -9.00 6.98
N GLY A 143 -0.48 -8.20 6.37
CA GLY A 143 -0.27 -6.79 6.67
C GLY A 143 1.22 -6.48 6.79
N PHE A 144 1.53 -5.30 7.33
CA PHE A 144 2.91 -4.84 7.48
C PHE A 144 3.06 -3.80 8.60
N ARG A 145 4.32 -3.55 8.95
CA ARG A 145 4.76 -2.51 9.87
C ARG A 145 5.80 -1.63 9.19
N VAL A 146 5.66 -0.33 9.36
CA VAL A 146 6.70 0.64 9.00
C VAL A 146 7.57 0.89 10.23
N TYR A 147 8.86 0.98 10.02
CA TYR A 147 9.85 1.31 11.04
C TYR A 147 10.60 2.58 10.66
N THR A 148 11.05 3.31 11.67
CA THR A 148 11.95 4.47 11.51
C THR A 148 12.78 4.66 12.78
N ALA A 149 13.80 5.50 12.75
CA ALA A 149 14.57 5.88 13.92
C ALA A 149 13.77 6.84 14.83
N LEU A 150 12.72 6.31 15.49
CA LEU A 150 11.74 7.12 16.22
C LEU A 150 12.25 7.59 17.59
N ASN A 151 12.94 6.73 18.34
CA ASN A 151 13.42 7.05 19.69
C ASN A 151 14.93 7.30 19.75
N SER A 152 15.70 6.76 18.80
CA SER A 152 17.16 6.95 18.75
C SER A 152 17.68 6.75 17.34
N PRO A 153 18.76 7.45 16.93
CA PRO A 153 19.30 7.36 15.56
C PRO A 153 19.86 5.98 15.20
N ASN A 154 20.22 5.16 16.19
CA ASN A 154 20.90 3.87 15.97
C ASN A 154 19.96 2.66 15.99
N ARG A 155 18.64 2.88 16.07
CA ARG A 155 17.66 1.80 16.19
C ARG A 155 16.38 2.13 15.44
N MET A 156 15.95 1.20 14.59
CA MET A 156 14.65 1.24 13.94
C MET A 156 13.57 0.75 14.91
N ASP A 157 12.61 1.62 15.21
CA ASP A 157 11.44 1.35 16.04
C ASP A 157 10.19 1.23 15.17
N GLU A 158 9.20 0.47 15.64
CA GLU A 158 7.89 0.44 14.98
C GLU A 158 7.25 1.84 15.01
N LEU A 159 6.80 2.31 13.86
CA LEU A 159 6.13 3.59 13.69
C LEU A 159 4.62 3.42 13.55
N ILE A 160 4.20 2.55 12.65
CA ILE A 160 2.80 2.31 12.33
C ILE A 160 2.61 0.90 11.78
N VAL A 161 1.48 0.28 12.13
CA VAL A 161 1.09 -1.06 11.71
C VAL A 161 -0.25 -1.04 11.00
N PHE A 162 -0.35 -1.78 9.89
CA PHE A 162 -1.59 -2.05 9.15
C PHE A 162 -1.82 -3.56 9.15
N GLN A 163 -2.89 -4.03 9.81
CA GLN A 163 -3.20 -5.46 9.91
C GLN A 163 -4.65 -5.67 10.38
N GLY A 164 -5.36 -6.56 9.69
CA GLY A 164 -6.74 -6.94 10.02
C GLY A 164 -7.77 -5.90 9.58
N ALA A 165 -8.77 -6.34 8.79
CA ALA A 165 -9.76 -5.48 8.17
C ALA A 165 -9.14 -4.17 7.64
N SER A 166 -9.63 -3.00 8.08
CA SER A 166 -9.06 -1.69 7.73
C SER A 166 -8.35 -1.02 8.91
N TYR A 167 -7.88 -1.79 9.89
CA TYR A 167 -7.26 -1.24 11.10
C TYR A 167 -5.82 -0.82 10.89
N PHE A 168 -5.44 0.24 11.60
CA PHE A 168 -4.05 0.64 11.76
C PHE A 168 -3.80 1.27 13.13
N ARG A 169 -2.55 1.20 13.60
CA ARG A 169 -2.10 1.79 14.88
C ARG A 169 -0.76 2.45 14.68
N ALA A 170 -0.59 3.67 15.18
CA ALA A 170 0.68 4.39 15.15
C ALA A 170 1.25 4.59 16.56
N LEU A 171 2.55 4.84 16.64
CA LEU A 171 3.29 5.15 17.85
C LEU A 171 3.96 6.51 17.69
N GLY A 172 3.76 7.41 18.66
CA GLY A 172 4.68 8.53 18.90
C GLY A 172 5.93 8.08 19.65
N ALA A 173 6.94 8.93 19.70
CA ALA A 173 8.16 8.66 20.46
C ALA A 173 7.84 8.39 21.95
N GLY A 174 8.46 7.35 22.51
CA GLY A 174 8.26 6.90 23.88
C GLY A 174 6.92 6.22 24.16
N GLN A 175 6.03 6.07 23.17
CA GLN A 175 4.70 5.49 23.36
C GLN A 175 4.66 3.97 23.20
N ARG A 176 3.56 3.38 23.65
CA ARG A 176 3.19 1.96 23.44
C ARG A 176 1.85 1.89 22.73
N TYR A 177 1.58 0.79 22.03
CA TYR A 177 0.30 0.64 21.35
C TYR A 177 -0.86 0.65 22.35
N GLY A 178 -1.85 1.48 22.05
CA GLY A 178 -3.14 1.52 22.74
C GLY A 178 -4.27 1.36 21.74
N LEU A 179 -4.96 2.47 21.47
CA LEU A 179 -6.08 2.53 20.54
C LEU A 179 -5.66 2.23 19.09
N SER A 180 -6.65 1.87 18.27
CA SER A 180 -6.53 1.72 16.82
C SER A 180 -7.43 2.70 16.10
N ALA A 181 -7.03 3.08 14.90
CA ALA A 181 -7.92 3.69 13.91
C ALA A 181 -8.37 2.62 12.91
N ARG A 182 -9.47 2.89 12.19
CA ARG A 182 -9.85 2.11 11.00
C ARG A 182 -10.04 3.03 9.81
N GLY A 183 -9.93 2.49 8.60
CA GLY A 183 -10.28 3.22 7.38
C GLY A 183 -11.75 3.63 7.38
N LEU A 184 -12.63 2.70 7.75
CA LEU A 184 -14.08 2.91 7.73
C LEU A 184 -14.80 2.00 8.73
N ALA A 185 -15.95 2.46 9.20
CA ALA A 185 -16.85 1.70 10.07
C ALA A 185 -18.26 1.69 9.47
N VAL A 186 -18.91 0.53 9.46
CA VAL A 186 -20.21 0.34 8.80
C VAL A 186 -21.12 -0.46 9.72
N ASN A 187 -22.31 0.06 9.99
CA ASN A 187 -23.32 -0.58 10.85
C ASN A 187 -22.77 -1.00 12.24
N THR A 188 -21.94 -0.17 12.88
CA THR A 188 -21.37 -0.44 14.21
C THR A 188 -22.38 -0.36 15.34
N THR A 189 -23.54 0.25 15.07
CA THR A 189 -24.67 0.39 16.00
C THR A 189 -25.96 0.13 15.23
N GLY A 190 -27.04 -0.21 15.93
CA GLY A 190 -28.33 -0.51 15.31
C GLY A 190 -28.60 -2.02 15.25
N ALA A 191 -29.56 -2.41 14.41
CA ALA A 191 -30.02 -3.80 14.34
C ALA A 191 -29.24 -4.65 13.33
N GLN A 192 -28.57 -4.02 12.35
CA GLN A 192 -27.75 -4.73 11.37
C GLN A 192 -26.45 -5.23 11.97
N LYS A 193 -25.94 -6.33 11.42
CA LYS A 193 -24.59 -6.82 11.74
C LYS A 193 -23.56 -5.79 11.26
N GLU A 194 -22.56 -5.53 12.11
CA GLU A 194 -21.40 -4.71 11.74
C GLU A 194 -20.71 -5.32 10.52
N GLU A 195 -20.47 -4.47 9.53
CA GLU A 195 -19.62 -4.78 8.39
C GLU A 195 -18.21 -4.26 8.67
N PHE A 196 -17.21 -5.08 8.35
CA PHE A 196 -15.80 -4.76 8.54
C PHE A 196 -15.14 -4.56 7.18
N PRO A 197 -15.15 -3.34 6.60
CA PRO A 197 -14.40 -3.06 5.40
C PRO A 197 -12.91 -3.34 5.60
N ARG A 198 -12.27 -3.94 4.59
CA ARG A 198 -10.87 -4.34 4.68
C ARG A 198 -9.99 -3.66 3.65
N PHE A 199 -8.75 -3.37 4.02
CA PHE A 199 -7.73 -3.05 3.03
C PHE A 199 -7.32 -4.33 2.31
N THR A 200 -7.25 -4.28 0.98
CA THR A 200 -6.93 -5.43 0.12
C THR A 200 -5.58 -5.30 -0.56
N ASP A 201 -5.19 -4.07 -0.90
CA ASP A 201 -3.98 -3.75 -1.63
C ASP A 201 -3.36 -2.49 -1.02
N PHE A 202 -2.03 -2.48 -0.92
CA PHE A 202 -1.25 -1.33 -0.48
C PHE A 202 -0.18 -0.98 -1.50
N TRP A 203 0.04 0.32 -1.71
CA TRP A 203 1.15 0.86 -2.50
C TRP A 203 2.04 1.69 -1.59
N LEU A 204 3.22 1.14 -1.29
CA LEU A 204 4.23 1.75 -0.43
C LEU A 204 5.15 2.60 -1.31
N VAL A 205 5.13 3.91 -1.11
CA VAL A 205 6.00 4.81 -1.88
C VAL A 205 7.41 4.74 -1.31
N LYS A 206 8.37 4.34 -2.15
CA LYS A 206 9.79 4.33 -1.78
C LYS A 206 10.24 5.74 -1.40
N PRO A 207 10.67 5.98 -0.15
CA PRO A 207 11.04 7.30 0.29
C PRO A 207 12.34 7.75 -0.38
N ALA A 208 12.50 9.06 -0.57
CA ALA A 208 13.79 9.64 -0.91
C ALA A 208 14.77 9.52 0.28
N PRO A 209 16.09 9.51 0.04
CA PRO A 209 17.06 9.68 1.11
C PRO A 209 16.76 10.93 1.94
N GLY A 210 16.75 10.79 3.27
CA GLY A 210 16.45 11.90 4.19
C GLY A 210 14.98 12.32 4.26
N ALA A 211 14.04 11.60 3.64
CA ALA A 211 12.61 11.86 3.78
C ALA A 211 12.17 11.83 5.25
N SER A 212 11.32 12.78 5.63
CA SER A 212 10.73 12.89 6.97
C SER A 212 9.31 12.33 7.06
N GLU A 213 8.79 11.78 5.96
CA GLU A 213 7.42 11.29 5.84
C GLU A 213 7.40 9.99 5.01
N SER A 214 6.53 9.07 5.40
CA SER A 214 6.22 7.85 4.65
C SER A 214 4.84 7.98 4.02
N THR A 215 4.74 7.82 2.70
CA THR A 215 3.47 7.85 1.96
C THR A 215 3.05 6.43 1.59
N ILE A 216 1.80 6.10 1.92
CA ILE A 216 1.19 4.80 1.64
C ILE A 216 -0.18 5.02 1.03
N PHE A 217 -0.50 4.32 -0.06
CA PHE A 217 -1.86 4.23 -0.55
C PHE A 217 -2.48 2.88 -0.22
N ALA A 218 -3.80 2.85 -0.07
CA ALA A 218 -4.53 1.60 0.18
C ALA A 218 -5.86 1.56 -0.56
N LEU A 219 -6.21 0.38 -1.05
CA LEU A 219 -7.52 0.07 -1.61
C LEU A 219 -8.32 -0.69 -0.55
N LEU A 220 -9.53 -0.22 -0.28
CA LEU A 220 -10.48 -0.80 0.65
C LEU A 220 -11.64 -1.42 -0.12
N ASP A 221 -12.10 -2.57 0.35
CA ASP A 221 -13.16 -3.35 -0.27
C ASP A 221 -14.07 -3.95 0.82
N SER A 222 -15.38 -3.96 0.56
CA SER A 222 -16.39 -4.50 1.46
C SER A 222 -17.70 -4.81 0.73
N PRO A 223 -18.64 -5.55 1.33
CA PRO A 223 -19.93 -5.82 0.71
C PRO A 223 -20.65 -4.56 0.19
N HIS A 224 -20.72 -3.48 0.98
CA HIS A 224 -21.48 -2.28 0.58
C HIS A 224 -20.66 -1.18 -0.08
N MET A 225 -19.33 -1.19 0.02
CA MET A 225 -18.51 -0.07 -0.48
C MET A 225 -17.09 -0.46 -0.84
N THR A 226 -16.44 0.44 -1.57
CA THR A 226 -14.99 0.43 -1.81
C THR A 226 -14.42 1.77 -1.42
N GLY A 227 -13.11 1.84 -1.23
CA GLY A 227 -12.47 3.11 -0.92
C GLY A 227 -11.02 3.19 -1.38
N ALA A 228 -10.57 4.40 -1.68
CA ALA A 228 -9.19 4.71 -1.97
C ALA A 228 -8.63 5.62 -0.88
N TYR A 229 -7.46 5.29 -0.39
CA TYR A 229 -6.82 5.97 0.74
C TYR A 229 -5.40 6.39 0.39
N ARG A 230 -5.00 7.54 0.91
CA ARG A 230 -3.61 8.01 1.02
C ARG A 230 -3.32 8.32 2.48
N PHE A 231 -2.24 7.77 3.00
CA PHE A 231 -1.69 8.00 4.32
C PHE A 231 -0.34 8.69 4.15
N ASP A 232 -0.19 9.88 4.72
CA ASP A 232 1.07 10.59 4.84
C ASP A 232 1.47 10.58 6.33
N ILE A 233 2.49 9.80 6.67
CA ILE A 233 2.85 9.47 8.06
C ILE A 233 4.13 10.21 8.44
N ARG A 234 4.01 11.15 9.38
CA ARG A 234 5.12 11.95 9.91
C ARG A 234 5.46 11.51 11.34
N PRO A 235 6.62 10.87 11.56
CA PRO A 235 7.09 10.49 12.89
C PRO A 235 7.35 11.69 13.79
N GLY A 236 7.15 11.53 15.10
CA GLY A 236 7.51 12.53 16.11
C GLY A 236 7.11 12.10 17.51
N GLU A 237 7.23 13.00 18.49
CA GLU A 237 6.60 12.82 19.81
C GLU A 237 5.10 12.51 19.65
N GLN A 238 4.48 13.20 18.69
CA GLN A 238 3.19 12.83 18.12
C GLN A 238 3.41 12.41 16.68
N THR A 239 3.21 11.13 16.38
CA THR A 239 3.17 10.68 14.99
C THR A 239 1.86 11.15 14.36
N VAL A 240 1.97 12.00 13.33
CA VAL A 240 0.82 12.54 12.59
C VAL A 240 0.60 11.71 11.35
N THR A 241 -0.56 11.05 11.26
CA THR A 241 -1.01 10.33 10.06
C THR A 241 -2.10 11.13 9.37
N GLN A 242 -1.75 11.84 8.31
CA GLN A 242 -2.72 12.56 7.49
C GLN A 242 -3.38 11.58 6.51
N VAL A 243 -4.71 11.53 6.52
CA VAL A 243 -5.49 10.57 5.73
C VAL A 243 -6.39 11.30 4.74
N HIS A 244 -6.26 10.96 3.46
CA HIS A 244 -7.21 11.36 2.42
C HIS A 244 -7.95 10.11 1.93
N ALA A 245 -9.27 10.17 1.86
CA ALA A 245 -10.09 9.03 1.47
C ALA A 245 -11.16 9.42 0.43
N ARG A 246 -11.44 8.50 -0.49
CA ARG A 246 -12.60 8.56 -1.40
C ARG A 246 -13.37 7.25 -1.30
N ILE A 247 -14.63 7.32 -0.91
CA ILE A 247 -15.48 6.15 -0.69
C ILE A 247 -16.55 6.08 -1.77
N PHE A 248 -16.80 4.88 -2.27
CA PHE A 248 -17.78 4.61 -3.31
C PHE A 248 -18.76 3.54 -2.81
N MET A 249 -20.06 3.84 -2.87
CA MET A 249 -21.09 2.83 -2.62
C MET A 249 -21.07 1.79 -3.74
N ARG A 250 -21.20 0.51 -3.37
CA ARG A 250 -21.25 -0.58 -4.33
C ARG A 250 -22.59 -0.61 -5.05
N ALA A 251 -22.54 -0.70 -6.38
CA ALA A 251 -23.72 -0.82 -7.21
C ALA A 251 -24.44 -2.16 -6.98
N GLY A 252 -25.77 -2.13 -7.04
CA GLY A 252 -26.60 -3.34 -6.97
C GLY A 252 -26.86 -3.90 -5.56
N VAL A 253 -26.26 -3.32 -4.52
CA VAL A 253 -26.52 -3.70 -3.13
C VAL A 253 -27.80 -3.02 -2.64
N LYS A 254 -28.81 -3.82 -2.28
CA LYS A 254 -30.14 -3.33 -1.87
C LYS A 254 -30.30 -3.19 -0.36
N THR A 255 -29.48 -3.89 0.41
CA THR A 255 -29.45 -3.77 1.86
C THR A 255 -28.95 -2.37 2.24
N PRO A 256 -29.64 -1.65 3.13
CA PRO A 256 -29.24 -0.30 3.50
C PRO A 256 -28.02 -0.32 4.42
N VAL A 257 -27.18 0.71 4.29
CA VAL A 257 -26.20 1.08 5.31
C VAL A 257 -26.90 2.01 6.29
N GLU A 258 -27.09 1.56 7.54
CA GLU A 258 -27.76 2.33 8.59
C GLU A 258 -26.83 3.36 9.22
N THR A 259 -25.55 3.00 9.44
CA THR A 259 -24.55 3.90 10.00
C THR A 259 -23.24 3.82 9.24
N LEU A 260 -22.67 4.99 8.94
CA LEU A 260 -21.34 5.13 8.33
C LEU A 260 -20.44 5.94 9.28
N GLY A 261 -19.39 5.33 9.79
CA GLY A 261 -18.40 5.97 10.64
C GLY A 261 -17.17 6.38 9.84
N LEU A 262 -16.92 7.68 9.77
CA LEU A 262 -15.74 8.28 9.16
C LEU A 262 -14.66 8.55 10.21
N ALA A 263 -13.40 8.32 9.85
CA ALA A 263 -12.25 8.41 10.78
C ALA A 263 -12.47 7.68 12.12
N PRO A 264 -12.95 6.41 12.12
CA PRO A 264 -13.28 5.70 13.34
C PRO A 264 -12.04 5.39 14.18
N LEU A 265 -12.19 5.53 15.50
CA LEU A 265 -11.24 5.06 16.50
C LEU A 265 -11.84 3.92 17.31
N THR A 266 -11.01 2.99 17.76
CA THR A 266 -11.39 1.87 18.61
C THR A 266 -10.39 1.75 19.74
N SER A 267 -10.86 1.76 20.97
CA SER A 267 -10.04 1.61 22.17
C SER A 267 -10.67 0.58 23.11
N MET A 268 -10.06 0.41 24.27
CA MET A 268 -10.54 -0.50 25.31
C MET A 268 -10.52 0.23 26.65
N PHE A 269 -11.61 0.10 27.39
CA PHE A 269 -11.72 0.55 28.77
C PHE A 269 -12.24 -0.61 29.62
N LEU A 270 -11.51 -0.96 30.67
CA LEU A 270 -11.91 -2.03 31.58
C LEU A 270 -12.54 -1.47 32.86
N PHE A 271 -11.84 -0.57 33.55
CA PHE A 271 -12.30 0.16 34.74
C PHE A 271 -11.42 1.40 34.96
N GLY A 272 -11.83 2.28 35.87
CA GLY A 272 -11.09 3.45 36.33
C GLY A 272 -11.77 4.08 37.54
N SER A 273 -11.30 5.23 38.02
CA SER A 273 -11.86 5.89 39.22
C SER A 273 -13.37 6.19 39.13
N ASN A 274 -13.91 6.33 37.92
CA ASN A 274 -15.34 6.51 37.66
C ASN A 274 -16.17 5.22 37.72
N GLN A 275 -15.53 4.04 37.62
CA GLN A 275 -16.16 2.71 37.70
C GLN A 275 -15.15 1.71 38.31
N PRO A 276 -14.82 1.81 39.61
CA PRO A 276 -13.68 1.12 40.19
C PRO A 276 -13.90 -0.39 40.33
N ARG A 277 -12.81 -1.16 40.28
CA ARG A 277 -12.81 -2.62 40.51
C ARG A 277 -12.02 -2.97 41.76
N ALA A 278 -12.72 -3.06 42.89
CA ALA A 278 -12.11 -3.24 44.22
C ALA A 278 -11.20 -4.48 44.38
N SER A 279 -11.36 -5.52 43.56
CA SER A 279 -10.57 -6.75 43.62
C SER A 279 -9.26 -6.69 42.82
N ASP A 280 -9.03 -5.64 42.03
CA ASP A 280 -7.82 -5.48 41.21
C ASP A 280 -6.83 -4.58 41.95
N PHE A 281 -5.53 -4.91 41.88
CA PHE A 281 -4.49 -4.11 42.53
C PHE A 281 -4.18 -2.82 41.75
N ARG A 282 -4.61 -2.74 40.49
CA ARG A 282 -4.46 -1.55 39.64
C ARG A 282 -5.62 -0.59 39.94
N PRO A 283 -5.34 0.73 40.07
CA PRO A 283 -6.35 1.73 40.43
C PRO A 283 -7.40 1.97 39.34
#